data_AF-A0A3B5Q8M7-F1
#
_entry.id   AF-A0A3B5Q8M7-F1
#
_cell.length_a   1.000
_cell.length_b   1.000
_cell.length_c   1.000
_cell.angle_alpha   90.00
_cell.angle_beta   90.00
_cell.angle_gamma   90.00
#
_symmetry.space_group_name_H-M   'P 1'
#
loop_
_entity.id
_entity.type
_entity.pdbx_description
1 polymer ?
#
loop_
_entity_poly.entity_id
_entity_poly.type
_entity_poly.pdbx_seq_one_letter_code
_entity_poly.pdbx_strand_id
1 'polypeptide(L)'
;EWLEAADCRAELLQHLKDQVPQIFCLKKELSPPEEEDLTQRRLLHPLECFLFGEDPQEGRQKLQQGSASSQLCGRVFKEGETVYSCDCAIDPTCVLCMDCFQDSVHKNHRYKMHASSGGGFCDCGDVEAWKVGPCCSKHDLGAAAAMDEAVLEPELYERAEKLFRVLMRYVTDFLVWEENFELSAELQPRIKDNAYYCVLYNDEHHSYDHVIYTLQRSVNCDQAEAQTHTTLIDKEGRRAVKRGTLRSCQQAKDLIRSNSEHISLQPLRVEILHATVMAHQTFALRLGSWFQKIIGYSGFRQAFCQVALEPNADRDRPCLISRLMLHDARMYKARKIVHELIFGSMLMDSDFKRLFAIEFTKHYKQLQKDFISDDHERSISITALSVQIFTVP
;
A
#
# COMPACT_ATOMS: atom_id res chain seq x y z
N GLU A 1 -27.03 11.12 2.17
CA GLU A 1 -27.04 10.78 0.73
C GLU A 1 -26.56 9.35 0.47
N TRP A 2 -25.28 8.98 0.63
CA TRP A 2 -24.83 7.60 0.32
C TRP A 2 -25.43 6.49 1.20
N LEU A 3 -25.76 6.79 2.46
CA LEU A 3 -26.42 5.84 3.37
C LEU A 3 -27.84 5.47 2.93
N GLU A 4 -28.50 6.36 2.20
CA GLU A 4 -29.88 6.21 1.75
C GLU A 4 -29.95 5.78 0.27
N ALA A 5 -28.80 5.64 -0.40
CA ALA A 5 -28.72 5.31 -1.81
C ALA A 5 -29.03 3.82 -2.07
N ALA A 6 -29.83 3.56 -3.11
CA ALA A 6 -30.15 2.20 -3.55
C ALA A 6 -28.92 1.42 -4.04
N ASP A 7 -27.95 2.11 -4.64
CA ASP A 7 -26.65 1.55 -5.02
C ASP A 7 -25.51 2.45 -4.49
N CYS A 8 -25.11 2.17 -3.25
CA CYS A 8 -24.02 2.88 -2.59
C CYS A 8 -22.69 2.80 -3.38
N ARG A 9 -22.41 1.67 -4.05
CA ARG A 9 -21.19 1.50 -4.86
C ARG A 9 -21.19 2.48 -6.04
N ALA A 10 -22.30 2.59 -6.75
CA ALA A 10 -22.41 3.48 -7.89
C ALA A 10 -22.23 4.95 -7.48
N GLU A 11 -22.87 5.38 -6.40
CA GLU A 11 -22.75 6.75 -5.88
C GLU A 11 -21.32 7.08 -5.41
N LEU A 12 -20.66 6.17 -4.69
CA LEU A 12 -19.27 6.31 -4.28
C LEU A 12 -18.34 6.46 -5.50
N LEU A 13 -18.46 5.58 -6.50
CA LEU A 13 -17.63 5.65 -7.71
C LEU A 13 -17.93 6.90 -8.54
N GLN A 14 -19.19 7.33 -8.61
CA GLN A 14 -19.58 8.55 -9.31
C GLN A 14 -18.98 9.79 -8.63
N HIS A 15 -18.99 9.84 -7.29
CA HIS A 15 -18.30 10.89 -6.54
C HIS A 15 -16.80 10.91 -6.83
N LEU A 16 -16.13 9.75 -6.77
CA LEU A 16 -14.69 9.66 -7.07
C LEU A 16 -14.38 10.07 -8.50
N LYS A 17 -15.19 9.65 -9.48
CA LYS A 17 -15.08 10.06 -10.88
C LYS A 17 -15.17 11.57 -11.05
N ASP A 18 -16.06 12.23 -10.32
CA ASP A 18 -16.27 13.67 -10.47
C ASP A 18 -15.21 14.47 -9.72
N GLN A 19 -14.79 14.05 -8.52
CA GLN A 19 -13.89 14.81 -7.66
C GLN A 19 -12.39 14.57 -7.95
N VAL A 20 -11.96 13.33 -8.20
CA VAL A 20 -10.54 12.98 -8.32
C VAL A 20 -9.85 13.75 -9.46
N PRO A 21 -10.39 13.80 -10.70
CA PRO A 21 -9.77 14.56 -11.78
C PRO A 21 -9.72 16.07 -11.51
N GLN A 22 -10.65 16.62 -10.73
CA GLN A 22 -10.65 18.05 -10.40
C GLN A 22 -9.51 18.45 -9.45
N ILE A 23 -8.90 17.48 -8.77
CA ILE A 23 -7.78 17.72 -7.86
C ILE A 23 -6.47 17.40 -8.58
N PHE A 24 -6.38 16.24 -9.25
CA PHE A 24 -5.11 15.72 -9.77
C PHE A 24 -4.92 15.84 -11.29
N CYS A 25 -5.93 16.25 -12.09
CA CYS A 25 -5.78 16.49 -13.55
C CYS A 25 -5.61 17.98 -13.93
N LEU A 26 -5.39 18.87 -12.97
CA LEU A 26 -5.36 20.31 -13.21
C LEU A 26 -4.22 20.71 -14.17
N LYS A 27 -4.47 21.72 -15.02
CA LYS A 27 -3.44 22.27 -15.94
C LYS A 27 -2.33 23.01 -15.21
N LYS A 28 -2.67 23.61 -14.08
CA LYS A 28 -1.72 24.24 -13.16
C LYS A 28 -1.53 23.29 -12.00
N GLU A 29 -0.29 22.91 -11.71
CA GLU A 29 0.04 22.11 -10.54
C GLU A 29 -0.34 22.90 -9.27
N LEU A 30 -1.03 22.23 -8.35
CA LEU A 30 -1.30 22.76 -7.02
C LEU A 30 -0.04 22.70 -6.18
N SER A 31 0.09 23.58 -5.19
CA SER A 31 1.12 23.37 -4.19
C SER A 31 0.79 22.10 -3.36
N PRO A 32 1.80 21.37 -2.85
CA PRO A 32 1.57 20.19 -2.01
C PRO A 32 0.55 20.39 -0.87
N PRO A 33 0.57 21.50 -0.09
CA PRO A 33 -0.42 21.68 0.98
C PRO A 33 -1.83 21.94 0.46
N GLU A 34 -2.00 22.60 -0.69
CA GLU A 34 -3.32 22.83 -1.29
C GLU A 34 -3.92 21.53 -1.83
N GLU A 35 -3.11 20.68 -2.47
CA GLU A 35 -3.54 19.36 -2.92
C GLU A 35 -3.96 18.46 -1.75
N GLU A 36 -3.17 18.45 -0.67
CA GLU A 36 -3.46 17.65 0.53
C GLU A 36 -4.76 18.11 1.21
N ASP A 37 -4.95 19.42 1.35
CA ASP A 37 -6.16 20.00 1.91
C ASP A 37 -7.41 19.66 1.09
N LEU A 38 -7.34 19.81 -0.24
CA LEU A 38 -8.46 19.46 -1.13
C LEU A 38 -8.75 17.96 -1.11
N THR A 39 -7.71 17.12 -1.08
CA THR A 39 -7.83 15.66 -0.97
C THR A 39 -8.54 15.29 0.33
N GLN A 40 -8.13 15.88 1.45
CA GLN A 40 -8.75 15.63 2.74
C GLN A 40 -10.22 16.07 2.74
N ARG A 41 -10.50 17.31 2.32
CA ARG A 41 -11.85 17.90 2.41
C ARG A 41 -12.85 17.28 1.43
N ARG A 42 -12.45 17.03 0.18
CA ARG A 42 -13.37 16.62 -0.90
C ARG A 42 -13.44 15.12 -1.13
N LEU A 43 -12.39 14.38 -0.74
CA LEU A 43 -12.32 12.93 -0.97
C LEU A 43 -12.38 12.17 0.36
N LEU A 44 -11.42 12.37 1.27
CA LEU A 44 -11.30 11.52 2.46
C LEU A 44 -12.39 11.81 3.51
N HIS A 45 -12.69 13.07 3.78
CA HIS A 45 -13.69 13.45 4.79
C HIS A 45 -15.09 12.90 4.46
N PRO A 46 -15.63 12.99 3.22
CA PRO A 46 -16.90 12.34 2.89
C PRO A 46 -16.89 10.81 3.07
N LEU A 47 -15.78 10.14 2.73
CA LEU A 47 -15.63 8.69 2.95
C LEU A 47 -15.65 8.36 4.45
N GLU A 48 -15.00 9.17 5.27
CA GLU A 48 -15.01 9.01 6.73
C GLU A 48 -16.39 9.30 7.33
N CYS A 49 -17.09 10.36 6.90
CA CYS A 49 -18.46 10.63 7.36
C CYS A 49 -19.40 9.47 7.03
N PHE A 50 -19.24 8.86 5.85
CA PHE A 50 -19.97 7.64 5.50
C PHE A 50 -19.58 6.46 6.39
N LEU A 51 -18.29 6.24 6.61
CA LEU A 51 -17.78 5.15 7.44
C LEU A 51 -18.37 5.23 8.85
N PHE A 52 -18.19 6.38 9.52
CA PHE A 52 -18.62 6.57 10.90
C PHE A 52 -20.15 6.73 11.03
N GLY A 53 -20.82 7.31 10.03
CA GLY A 53 -22.24 7.67 10.12
C GLY A 53 -22.51 8.92 10.95
N GLU A 54 -21.46 9.61 11.38
CA GLU A 54 -21.45 10.82 12.20
C GLU A 54 -20.18 11.64 11.91
N ASP A 55 -19.90 12.68 12.70
CA ASP A 55 -18.64 13.42 12.57
C ASP A 55 -17.44 12.47 12.79
N PRO A 56 -16.46 12.41 11.86
CA PRO A 56 -15.33 11.50 11.98
C PRO A 56 -14.47 11.69 13.23
N GLN A 57 -14.42 12.89 13.81
CA GLN A 57 -13.65 13.13 15.03
C GLN A 57 -14.37 12.49 16.23
N GLU A 58 -15.69 12.64 16.31
CA GLU A 58 -16.51 12.01 17.34
C GLU A 58 -16.45 10.48 17.25
N GLY A 59 -16.61 9.91 16.05
CA GLY A 59 -16.52 8.47 15.82
C GLY A 59 -15.15 7.88 16.21
N ARG A 60 -14.06 8.59 15.89
CA ARG A 60 -12.70 8.19 16.32
C ARG A 60 -12.52 8.24 17.83
N GLN A 61 -13.08 9.25 18.51
CA GLN A 61 -13.00 9.34 19.97
C GLN A 61 -13.74 8.18 20.64
N LYS A 62 -14.92 7.80 20.14
CA LYS A 62 -15.65 6.62 20.64
C LYS A 62 -14.84 5.33 20.48
N LEU A 63 -14.20 5.15 19.33
CA LEU A 63 -13.32 3.99 19.10
C LEU A 63 -12.08 3.98 20.01
N GLN A 64 -11.47 5.14 20.26
CA GLN A 64 -10.32 5.25 21.16
C GLN A 64 -10.67 4.98 22.62
N GLN A 65 -11.88 5.34 23.04
CA GLN A 65 -12.38 5.08 24.39
C GLN A 65 -12.77 3.60 24.60
N GLY A 66 -13.15 2.89 23.53
CA GLY A 66 -13.50 1.47 23.55
C GLY A 66 -12.36 0.50 23.20
N SER A 67 -11.24 0.98 22.64
CA SER A 67 -10.10 0.12 22.30
C SER A 67 -9.21 -0.11 23.52
N ALA A 68 -9.19 -1.34 24.04
CA ALA A 68 -8.04 -1.81 24.82
C ALA A 68 -6.77 -1.76 23.92
N SER A 69 -5.58 -1.60 24.52
CA SER A 69 -4.33 -1.64 23.75
C SER A 69 -4.21 -2.98 23.00
N SER A 70 -3.61 -3.01 21.81
CA SER A 70 -3.42 -4.29 21.12
C SER A 70 -2.54 -5.21 21.97
N GLN A 71 -2.86 -6.51 22.02
CA GLN A 71 -2.00 -7.51 22.64
C GLN A 71 -0.73 -7.76 21.82
N LEU A 72 -0.72 -7.38 20.54
CA LEU A 72 0.42 -7.48 19.64
C LEU A 72 1.05 -6.11 19.42
N CYS A 73 2.38 -6.05 19.51
CA CYS A 73 3.11 -4.83 19.21
C CYS A 73 3.07 -4.50 17.71
N GLY A 74 3.43 -5.45 16.84
CA GLY A 74 3.33 -5.28 15.38
C GLY A 74 4.21 -4.19 14.78
N ARG A 75 5.09 -3.54 15.56
CA ARG A 75 5.90 -2.42 15.08
C ARG A 75 6.86 -2.89 13.99
N VAL A 76 6.65 -2.40 12.78
CA VAL A 76 7.52 -2.66 11.62
C VAL A 76 8.86 -1.95 11.80
N PHE A 77 9.95 -2.67 11.58
CA PHE A 77 11.31 -2.17 11.72
C PHE A 77 11.81 -1.47 10.46
N LYS A 78 12.56 -0.40 10.66
CA LYS A 78 13.35 0.23 9.60
C LYS A 78 14.70 -0.46 9.46
N GLU A 79 15.29 -0.37 8.27
CA GLU A 79 16.67 -0.80 8.08
C GLU A 79 17.62 -0.05 9.02
N GLY A 80 18.53 -0.77 9.66
CA GLY A 80 19.46 -0.23 10.64
C GLY A 80 18.88 -0.04 12.05
N GLU A 81 17.57 -0.26 12.26
CA GLU A 81 16.96 -0.18 13.59
C GLU A 81 17.43 -1.32 14.48
N THR A 82 17.78 -1.02 15.74
CA THR A 82 18.23 -2.03 16.70
C THR A 82 17.08 -2.94 17.12
N VAL A 83 17.26 -4.25 16.95
CA VAL A 83 16.32 -5.30 17.34
C VAL A 83 16.97 -6.30 18.30
N TYR A 84 16.13 -6.98 19.08
CA TYR A 84 16.56 -7.85 20.19
C TYR A 84 16.02 -9.27 20.00
N SER A 85 16.91 -10.25 19.86
CA SER A 85 16.57 -11.69 19.83
C SER A 85 16.97 -12.34 21.15
N CYS A 86 16.15 -13.25 21.69
CA CYS A 86 16.40 -13.95 22.96
C CYS A 86 16.41 -15.48 22.75
N ASP A 87 17.18 -16.22 23.54
CA ASP A 87 17.21 -17.70 23.47
C ASP A 87 15.84 -18.36 23.79
N CYS A 88 14.92 -17.58 24.38
CA CYS A 88 13.53 -17.95 24.60
C CYS A 88 12.69 -17.95 23.32
N ALA A 89 13.18 -17.41 22.21
CA ALA A 89 12.52 -17.45 20.92
C ALA A 89 12.32 -18.91 20.44
N ILE A 90 11.23 -19.12 19.71
CA ILE A 90 10.93 -20.38 19.04
C ILE A 90 11.82 -20.54 17.80
N ASP A 91 12.00 -19.47 17.03
CA ASP A 91 12.86 -19.41 15.84
C ASP A 91 13.86 -18.24 15.94
N PRO A 92 15.07 -18.31 15.34
CA PRO A 92 16.03 -17.21 15.30
C PRO A 92 15.51 -15.91 14.66
N THR A 93 14.40 -15.93 13.93
CA THR A 93 13.79 -14.77 13.30
C THR A 93 12.93 -13.96 14.28
N CYS A 94 12.60 -14.48 15.47
CA CYS A 94 11.77 -13.77 16.45
C CYS A 94 12.56 -12.64 17.14
N VAL A 95 12.00 -11.43 17.11
CA VAL A 95 12.65 -10.21 17.54
C VAL A 95 11.71 -9.24 18.27
N LEU A 96 12.27 -8.49 19.22
CA LEU A 96 11.58 -7.44 19.96
C LEU A 96 12.12 -6.06 19.55
N CYS A 97 11.23 -5.06 19.51
CA CYS A 97 11.63 -3.66 19.47
C CYS A 97 12.21 -3.23 20.83
N MET A 98 12.95 -2.13 20.84
CA MET A 98 13.57 -1.60 22.05
C MET A 98 12.57 -1.42 23.20
N ASP A 99 11.41 -0.82 22.92
CA ASP A 99 10.40 -0.53 23.94
C ASP A 99 9.83 -1.82 24.54
N CYS A 100 9.51 -2.82 23.71
CA CYS A 100 9.00 -4.11 24.17
C CYS A 100 10.06 -4.91 24.93
N PHE A 101 11.30 -4.89 24.46
CA PHE A 101 12.40 -5.58 25.13
C PHE A 101 12.60 -5.05 26.56
N GLN A 102 12.67 -3.72 26.72
CA GLN A 102 12.86 -3.06 28.03
C GLN A 102 11.73 -3.33 29.02
N ASP A 103 10.52 -3.57 28.53
CA ASP A 103 9.34 -3.82 29.34
C ASP A 103 8.98 -5.31 29.44
N SER A 104 9.80 -6.19 28.87
CA SER A 104 9.60 -7.65 28.91
C SER A 104 10.53 -8.33 29.92
N VAL A 105 10.26 -9.61 30.17
CA VAL A 105 11.15 -10.49 30.95
C VAL A 105 12.48 -10.75 30.23
N HIS A 106 12.51 -10.62 28.89
CA HIS A 106 13.65 -11.01 28.05
C HIS A 106 14.90 -10.16 28.26
N LYS A 107 14.77 -8.95 28.83
CA LYS A 107 15.92 -8.13 29.24
C LYS A 107 16.81 -8.79 30.29
N ASN A 108 16.25 -9.74 31.04
CA ASN A 108 16.96 -10.50 32.08
C ASN A 108 17.44 -11.87 31.57
N HIS A 109 17.25 -12.19 30.30
CA HIS A 109 17.66 -13.45 29.69
C HIS A 109 18.92 -13.29 28.85
N ARG A 110 19.38 -14.39 28.23
CA ARG A 110 20.45 -14.32 27.24
C ARG A 110 19.88 -13.84 25.90
N TYR A 111 20.29 -12.65 25.49
CA TYR A 111 19.84 -12.01 24.27
C TYR A 111 21.01 -11.57 23.39
N LYS A 112 20.70 -11.22 22.15
CA LYS A 112 21.60 -10.59 21.19
C LYS A 112 20.94 -9.35 20.63
N MET A 113 21.74 -8.32 20.39
CA MET A 113 21.33 -7.11 19.67
C MET A 113 21.94 -7.12 18.29
N HIS A 114 21.16 -6.77 17.28
CA HIS A 114 21.63 -6.61 15.93
C HIS A 114 20.80 -5.54 15.20
N ALA A 115 21.34 -5.05 14.10
CA ALA A 115 20.61 -4.13 13.23
C ALA A 115 19.63 -4.91 12.35
N SER A 116 18.40 -4.41 12.24
CA SER A 116 17.39 -4.95 11.34
C SER A 116 17.77 -4.69 9.89
N SER A 117 17.55 -5.67 9.02
CA SER A 117 17.64 -5.52 7.56
C SER A 117 16.42 -4.80 6.95
N GLY A 118 15.47 -4.35 7.78
CA GLY A 118 14.17 -3.86 7.33
C GLY A 118 13.21 -5.00 6.96
N GLY A 119 11.91 -4.70 6.93
CA GLY A 119 10.86 -5.64 6.49
C GLY A 119 10.33 -6.62 7.54
N GLY A 120 10.92 -6.67 8.74
CA GLY A 120 10.40 -7.42 9.89
C GLY A 120 9.56 -6.57 10.86
N PHE A 121 8.96 -7.19 11.86
CA PHE A 121 8.17 -6.51 12.89
C PHE A 121 8.40 -7.10 14.29
N CYS A 122 8.00 -6.36 15.32
CA CYS A 122 8.12 -6.79 16.71
C CYS A 122 7.13 -7.91 17.04
N ASP A 123 7.65 -9.07 17.44
CA ASP A 123 6.88 -10.26 17.79
C ASP A 123 6.35 -10.25 19.25
N CYS A 124 6.42 -9.10 19.92
CA CYS A 124 5.83 -8.97 21.25
C CYS A 124 4.31 -9.15 21.17
N GLY A 125 3.78 -10.08 21.95
CA GLY A 125 2.37 -10.48 21.92
C GLY A 125 2.08 -11.74 21.11
N ASP A 126 3.01 -12.16 20.24
CA ASP A 126 2.83 -13.38 19.45
C ASP A 126 3.16 -14.59 20.32
N VAL A 127 2.12 -15.37 20.67
CA VAL A 127 2.25 -16.56 21.51
C VAL A 127 3.00 -17.70 20.82
N GLU A 128 3.12 -17.66 19.50
CA GLU A 128 3.86 -18.64 18.69
C GLU A 128 5.35 -18.28 18.56
N ALA A 129 5.73 -17.04 18.88
CA ALA A 129 7.11 -16.57 18.75
C ALA A 129 8.00 -16.90 19.96
N TRP A 130 7.41 -17.09 21.16
CA TRP A 130 8.16 -17.18 22.42
C TRP A 130 7.80 -18.41 23.26
N LYS A 131 8.82 -19.14 23.72
CA LYS A 131 8.65 -20.27 24.67
C LYS A 131 8.09 -19.82 26.02
N VAL A 132 8.43 -18.61 26.45
CA VAL A 132 8.01 -18.00 27.72
C VAL A 132 7.90 -16.48 27.55
N GLY A 133 7.00 -15.85 28.30
CA GLY A 133 6.84 -14.39 28.31
C GLY A 133 6.57 -13.78 26.93
N PRO A 134 5.45 -14.14 26.27
CA PRO A 134 5.14 -13.64 24.92
C PRO A 134 4.89 -12.13 24.89
N CYS A 135 4.40 -11.54 25.99
CA CYS A 135 4.07 -10.13 26.08
C CYS A 135 5.04 -9.35 26.98
N CYS A 136 5.24 -8.07 26.67
CA CYS A 136 5.80 -7.10 27.61
C CYS A 136 4.70 -6.51 28.50
N SER A 137 5.05 -5.78 29.55
CA SER A 137 4.08 -5.19 30.48
C SER A 137 3.08 -4.21 29.84
N LYS A 138 3.38 -3.66 28.65
CA LYS A 138 2.48 -2.79 27.88
C LYS A 138 1.45 -3.57 27.04
N HIS A 139 1.76 -4.82 26.71
CA HIS A 139 0.94 -5.67 25.85
C HIS A 139 0.40 -6.90 26.59
N ASP A 140 0.70 -7.03 27.89
CA ASP A 140 0.14 -8.03 28.78
C ASP A 140 -1.17 -7.50 29.39
N LEU A 141 -2.27 -7.69 28.66
CA LEU A 141 -3.61 -7.28 29.11
C LEU A 141 -4.33 -8.33 29.97
N GLY A 142 -3.67 -9.46 30.27
CA GLY A 142 -4.27 -10.59 30.98
C GLY A 142 -5.36 -11.32 30.19
N ALA A 143 -5.68 -12.55 30.62
CA ALA A 143 -6.62 -13.45 29.94
C ALA A 143 -8.06 -12.90 29.78
N ALA A 144 -8.44 -11.88 30.57
CA ALA A 144 -9.77 -11.27 30.50
C ALA A 144 -9.95 -10.36 29.27
N ALA A 145 -8.87 -9.81 28.70
CA ALA A 145 -8.92 -8.94 27.53
C ALA A 145 -8.79 -9.69 26.20
N ALA A 146 -8.36 -10.96 26.22
CA ALA A 146 -8.30 -11.81 25.02
C ALA A 146 -9.69 -12.16 24.46
N MET A 147 -10.75 -11.93 25.25
CA MET A 147 -12.15 -12.11 24.82
C MET A 147 -12.82 -10.81 24.37
N ASP A 148 -12.13 -9.67 24.48
CA ASP A 148 -12.65 -8.36 24.11
C ASP A 148 -11.90 -7.87 22.86
N GLU A 149 -11.95 -8.66 21.79
CA GLU A 149 -11.74 -8.09 20.46
C GLU A 149 -12.68 -6.90 20.34
N ALA A 150 -12.19 -5.72 19.96
CA ALA A 150 -13.05 -4.55 19.83
C ALA A 150 -14.03 -4.78 18.66
N VAL A 151 -15.18 -5.40 18.99
CA VAL A 151 -16.26 -5.66 18.05
C VAL A 151 -16.87 -4.31 17.71
N LEU A 152 -16.78 -3.93 16.44
CA LEU A 152 -17.50 -2.76 15.96
C LEU A 152 -18.99 -2.97 16.15
N GLU A 153 -19.71 -1.88 16.44
CA GLU A 153 -21.17 -1.90 16.36
C GLU A 153 -21.60 -2.45 15.00
N PRO A 154 -22.62 -3.34 14.92
CA PRO A 154 -22.97 -4.03 13.68
C PRO A 154 -23.19 -3.10 12.48
N GLU A 155 -23.82 -1.95 12.71
CA GLU A 155 -24.06 -0.95 11.66
C GLU A 155 -22.76 -0.31 11.17
N LEU A 156 -21.82 -0.01 12.08
CA LEU A 156 -20.51 0.55 11.74
C LEU A 156 -19.68 -0.47 10.97
N TYR A 157 -19.73 -1.75 11.37
CA TYR A 157 -19.09 -2.84 10.65
C TYR A 157 -19.64 -2.98 9.23
N GLU A 158 -20.96 -2.99 9.06
CA GLU A 158 -21.60 -3.11 7.74
C GLU A 158 -21.22 -1.95 6.81
N ARG A 159 -21.16 -0.71 7.34
CA ARG A 159 -20.68 0.46 6.59
C ARG A 159 -19.21 0.31 6.19
N ALA A 160 -18.36 -0.15 7.11
CA ALA A 160 -16.96 -0.40 6.85
C ALA A 160 -16.76 -1.45 5.75
N GLU A 161 -17.45 -2.58 5.83
CA GLU A 161 -17.36 -3.66 4.85
C GLU A 161 -17.77 -3.16 3.45
N LYS A 162 -18.91 -2.45 3.33
CA LYS A 162 -19.38 -1.87 2.06
C LYS A 162 -18.35 -0.89 1.49
N LEU A 163 -17.84 0.03 2.31
CA LEU A 163 -16.87 1.02 1.88
C LEU A 163 -15.56 0.38 1.45
N PHE A 164 -15.01 -0.50 2.27
CA PHE A 164 -13.73 -1.16 2.01
C PHE A 164 -13.79 -2.02 0.76
N ARG A 165 -14.92 -2.69 0.50
CA ARG A 165 -15.11 -3.47 -0.73
C ARG A 165 -14.99 -2.63 -2.00
N VAL A 166 -15.59 -1.43 -1.99
CA VAL A 166 -15.50 -0.48 -3.11
C VAL A 166 -14.07 0.07 -3.23
N LEU A 167 -13.52 0.56 -2.12
CA LEU A 167 -12.21 1.22 -2.10
C LEU A 167 -11.05 0.26 -2.35
N MET A 168 -11.07 -0.96 -1.80
CA MET A 168 -10.02 -1.97 -2.04
C MET A 168 -10.01 -2.43 -3.49
N ARG A 169 -11.19 -2.61 -4.10
CA ARG A 169 -11.29 -2.90 -5.53
C ARG A 169 -10.74 -1.75 -6.36
N TYR A 170 -11.12 -0.52 -6.03
CA TYR A 170 -10.60 0.69 -6.67
C TYR A 170 -9.06 0.77 -6.55
N VAL A 171 -8.50 0.61 -5.35
CA VAL A 171 -7.04 0.64 -5.12
C VAL A 171 -6.36 -0.47 -5.91
N THR A 172 -6.88 -1.69 -5.85
CA THR A 172 -6.32 -2.83 -6.59
C THR A 172 -6.28 -2.54 -8.08
N ASP A 173 -7.41 -2.13 -8.67
CA ASP A 173 -7.53 -1.90 -10.11
C ASP A 173 -6.58 -0.80 -10.60
N PHE A 174 -6.33 0.25 -9.81
CA PHE A 174 -5.42 1.33 -10.18
C PHE A 174 -3.94 1.04 -9.87
N LEU A 175 -3.61 0.30 -8.82
CA LEU A 175 -2.22 -0.08 -8.52
C LEU A 175 -1.69 -1.17 -9.46
N VAL A 176 -2.56 -2.05 -9.97
CA VAL A 176 -2.20 -3.12 -10.92
C VAL A 176 -2.49 -2.74 -12.38
N TRP A 177 -2.72 -1.45 -12.65
CA TRP A 177 -3.11 -0.96 -13.96
C TRP A 177 -2.05 -1.23 -15.03
N GLU A 178 -2.48 -1.61 -16.23
CA GLU A 178 -1.63 -1.76 -17.42
C GLU A 178 -2.06 -0.76 -18.51
N GLU A 179 -1.11 -0.27 -19.32
CA GLU A 179 -1.33 0.76 -20.36
C GLU A 179 -2.51 0.45 -21.31
N ASN A 180 -2.77 -0.84 -21.56
CA ASN A 180 -3.84 -1.29 -22.46
C ASN A 180 -5.22 -1.39 -21.80
N PHE A 181 -5.34 -1.10 -20.49
CA PHE A 181 -6.61 -1.14 -19.80
C PHE A 181 -7.44 0.11 -20.10
N GLU A 182 -8.75 -0.07 -20.17
CA GLU A 182 -9.71 1.02 -20.26
C GLU A 182 -10.35 1.26 -18.88
N LEU A 183 -10.72 2.52 -18.61
CA LEU A 183 -11.47 2.85 -17.40
C LEU A 183 -12.80 2.08 -17.41
N SER A 184 -13.18 1.57 -16.23
CA SER A 184 -14.49 0.94 -16.06
C SER A 184 -15.59 1.92 -16.44
N ALA A 185 -16.73 1.41 -16.93
CA ALA A 185 -17.83 2.24 -17.41
C ALA A 185 -18.29 3.28 -16.37
N GLU A 186 -18.23 2.93 -15.08
CA GLU A 186 -18.61 3.83 -13.99
C GLU A 186 -17.64 5.01 -13.83
N LEU A 187 -16.34 4.81 -14.10
CA LEU A 187 -15.28 5.80 -13.96
C LEU A 187 -14.92 6.53 -15.27
N GLN A 188 -15.49 6.13 -16.41
CA GLN A 188 -15.27 6.83 -17.67
C GLN A 188 -15.78 8.28 -17.57
N PRO A 189 -14.96 9.29 -17.89
CA PRO A 189 -15.35 10.69 -17.78
C PRO A 189 -16.47 11.02 -18.77
N ARG A 190 -17.40 11.90 -18.37
CA ARG A 190 -18.51 12.35 -19.24
C ARG A 190 -18.00 13.10 -20.48
N ILE A 191 -16.87 13.78 -20.35
CA ILE A 191 -16.16 14.47 -21.43
C ILE A 191 -14.76 13.86 -21.51
N LYS A 192 -14.41 13.26 -22.65
CA LYS A 192 -13.06 12.75 -22.90
C LYS A 192 -12.12 13.94 -23.14
N ASP A 193 -11.40 14.35 -22.11
CA ASP A 193 -10.25 15.24 -22.28
C ASP A 193 -9.15 14.46 -22.99
N ASN A 194 -8.60 14.98 -24.09
CA ASN A 194 -7.54 14.30 -24.85
C ASN A 194 -6.15 14.55 -24.24
N ALA A 195 -6.07 14.55 -22.91
CA ALA A 195 -4.85 14.76 -22.16
C ALA A 195 -4.24 13.43 -21.72
N TYR A 196 -2.98 13.23 -22.09
CA TYR A 196 -2.19 12.04 -21.79
C TYR A 196 -0.87 12.45 -21.14
N TYR A 197 -0.31 11.54 -20.36
CA TYR A 197 1.00 11.66 -19.75
C TYR A 197 1.94 10.60 -20.28
N CYS A 198 3.16 11.00 -20.59
CA CYS A 198 4.29 10.10 -20.77
C CYS A 198 4.92 9.87 -19.39
N VAL A 199 4.85 8.64 -18.88
CA VAL A 199 5.30 8.28 -17.53
C VAL A 199 6.54 7.42 -17.64
N LEU A 200 7.65 7.91 -17.08
CA LEU A 200 8.92 7.21 -16.99
C LEU A 200 9.01 6.51 -15.63
N TYR A 201 9.40 5.24 -15.63
CA TYR A 201 9.57 4.43 -14.43
C TYR A 201 11.05 4.35 -14.04
N ASN A 202 11.30 4.29 -12.73
CA ASN A 202 12.65 4.07 -12.21
C ASN A 202 13.14 2.67 -12.57
N ASP A 203 14.45 2.50 -12.67
CA ASP A 203 15.11 1.21 -12.73
C ASP A 203 16.50 1.28 -12.07
N GLU A 204 17.11 0.13 -11.79
CA GLU A 204 18.44 0.04 -11.16
C GLU A 204 19.57 -0.08 -12.19
N HIS A 205 19.27 0.05 -13.48
CA HIS A 205 20.20 -0.19 -14.58
C HIS A 205 20.78 1.12 -15.16
N HIS A 206 19.98 2.18 -15.18
CA HIS A 206 20.33 3.45 -15.81
C HIS A 206 20.85 4.46 -14.79
N SER A 207 22.01 5.07 -15.07
CA SER A 207 22.55 6.14 -14.24
C SER A 207 21.75 7.44 -14.38
N TYR A 208 21.83 8.31 -13.37
CA TYR A 208 21.18 9.61 -13.36
C TYR A 208 21.57 10.45 -14.58
N ASP A 209 22.86 10.50 -14.92
CA ASP A 209 23.36 11.26 -16.07
C ASP A 209 22.74 10.76 -17.39
N HIS A 210 22.53 9.45 -17.52
CA HIS A 210 21.92 8.87 -18.70
C HIS A 210 20.43 9.21 -18.79
N VAL A 211 19.69 9.16 -17.68
CA VAL A 211 18.28 9.56 -17.64
C VAL A 211 18.14 11.05 -17.99
N ILE A 212 18.95 11.91 -17.40
CA ILE A 212 18.97 13.36 -17.66
C ILE A 212 19.20 13.63 -19.15
N TYR A 213 20.25 13.04 -19.73
CA TYR A 213 20.56 13.19 -21.15
C TYR A 213 19.38 12.76 -22.05
N THR A 214 18.77 11.61 -21.74
CA THR A 214 17.64 11.07 -22.51
C THR A 214 16.42 12.00 -22.44
N LEU A 215 16.10 12.55 -21.27
CA LEU A 215 14.97 13.45 -21.07
C LEU A 215 15.15 14.77 -21.84
N GLN A 216 16.34 15.36 -21.81
CA GLN A 216 16.61 16.61 -22.55
C GLN A 216 16.37 16.45 -24.06
N ARG A 217 16.80 15.33 -24.64
CA ARG A 217 16.67 15.09 -26.08
C ARG A 217 15.28 14.65 -26.51
N SER A 218 14.51 14.02 -25.62
CA SER A 218 13.25 13.38 -25.98
C SER A 218 12.02 14.21 -25.60
N VAL A 219 12.14 15.04 -24.56
CA VAL A 219 11.01 15.77 -23.97
C VAL A 219 11.15 17.30 -24.14
N ASN A 220 12.28 17.79 -24.64
CA ASN A 220 12.61 19.22 -24.77
C ASN A 220 12.58 19.98 -23.43
N CYS A 221 13.04 19.34 -22.36
CA CYS A 221 13.22 19.99 -21.06
C CYS A 221 14.66 20.50 -20.91
N ASP A 222 14.85 21.51 -20.05
CA ASP A 222 16.20 22.01 -19.74
C ASP A 222 16.95 21.09 -18.75
N GLN A 223 18.21 21.42 -18.45
CA GLN A 223 19.04 20.63 -17.53
C GLN A 223 18.45 20.55 -16.11
N ALA A 224 17.91 21.66 -15.59
CA ALA A 224 17.40 21.73 -14.23
C ALA A 224 16.08 20.96 -14.10
N GLU A 225 15.22 21.05 -15.10
CA GLU A 225 13.98 20.27 -15.22
C GLU A 225 14.30 18.77 -15.31
N ALA A 226 15.24 18.37 -16.18
CA ALA A 226 15.64 16.96 -16.32
C ALA A 226 16.22 16.38 -15.02
N GLN A 227 17.04 17.15 -14.30
CA GLN A 227 17.56 16.76 -12.98
C GLN A 227 16.44 16.61 -11.93
N THR A 228 15.48 17.52 -11.96
CA THR A 228 14.31 17.48 -11.06
C THR A 228 13.43 16.27 -11.38
N HIS A 229 13.21 15.96 -12.66
CA HIS A 229 12.51 14.74 -13.08
C HIS A 229 13.22 13.49 -12.58
N THR A 230 14.53 13.37 -12.85
CA THR A 230 15.33 12.20 -12.48
C THR A 230 15.32 11.95 -10.98
N THR A 231 15.56 13.01 -10.17
CA THR A 231 15.53 12.91 -8.70
C THR A 231 14.17 12.44 -8.18
N LEU A 232 13.06 12.92 -8.78
CA LEU A 232 11.73 12.53 -8.34
C LEU A 232 11.31 11.15 -8.86
N ILE A 233 11.82 10.69 -10.01
CA ILE A 233 11.62 9.31 -10.49
C ILE A 233 12.25 8.32 -9.52
N ASP A 234 13.50 8.56 -9.10
CA ASP A 234 14.17 7.71 -8.11
C ASP A 234 13.40 7.66 -6.79
N LYS A 235 12.99 8.82 -6.29
CA LYS A 235 12.28 8.95 -5.01
C LYS A 235 10.89 8.30 -5.03
N GLU A 236 10.11 8.49 -6.09
CA GLU A 236 8.71 8.08 -6.18
C GLU A 236 8.51 6.75 -6.93
N GLY A 237 9.54 6.25 -7.60
CA GLY A 237 9.53 5.06 -8.45
C GLY A 237 9.02 5.30 -9.87
N ARG A 238 8.33 6.41 -10.13
CA ARG A 238 7.85 6.81 -11.46
C ARG A 238 7.47 8.28 -11.51
N ARG A 239 7.48 8.89 -12.69
CA ARG A 239 7.00 10.27 -12.87
C ARG A 239 6.46 10.56 -14.28
N ALA A 240 5.43 11.41 -14.35
CA ALA A 240 5.04 12.04 -15.61
C ALA A 240 6.09 13.04 -16.08
N VAL A 241 6.74 12.76 -17.20
CA VAL A 241 7.77 13.62 -17.79
C VAL A 241 7.22 14.54 -18.88
N LYS A 242 6.07 14.19 -19.47
CA LYS A 242 5.41 15.02 -20.49
C LYS A 242 3.91 14.91 -20.40
N ARG A 243 3.20 16.03 -20.52
CA ARG A 243 1.75 16.10 -20.74
C ARG A 243 1.45 16.56 -22.16
N GLY A 244 0.48 15.94 -22.83
CA GLY A 244 0.08 16.36 -24.17
C GLY A 244 -1.05 15.54 -24.75
N THR A 245 -1.19 15.59 -26.08
CA THR A 245 -2.07 14.68 -26.83
C THR A 245 -1.41 13.29 -26.94
N LEU A 246 -2.22 12.27 -27.20
CA LEU A 246 -1.73 10.89 -27.40
C LEU A 246 -0.56 10.85 -28.41
N ARG A 247 -0.69 11.56 -29.54
CA ARG A 247 0.36 11.64 -30.57
C ARG A 247 1.67 12.24 -30.04
N SER A 248 1.59 13.33 -29.27
CA SER A 248 2.76 14.01 -28.71
C SER A 248 3.46 13.17 -27.63
N CYS A 249 2.67 12.44 -26.82
CA CYS A 249 3.19 11.49 -25.84
C CYS A 249 3.82 10.26 -26.51
N GLN A 250 3.22 9.74 -27.58
CA GLN A 250 3.78 8.62 -28.35
C GLN A 250 5.13 8.99 -28.95
N GLN A 251 5.25 10.17 -29.56
CA GLN A 251 6.52 10.67 -30.07
C GLN A 251 7.60 10.75 -28.98
N ALA A 252 7.24 11.23 -27.79
CA ALA A 252 8.19 11.30 -26.67
C ALA A 252 8.59 9.89 -26.17
N LYS A 253 7.64 8.96 -26.08
CA LYS A 253 7.90 7.56 -25.71
C LYS A 253 8.88 6.90 -26.69
N ASP A 254 8.66 7.06 -27.98
CA ASP A 254 9.53 6.48 -29.02
C ASP A 254 10.94 7.09 -28.98
N LEU A 255 11.06 8.39 -28.73
CA LEU A 255 12.34 9.07 -28.55
C LEU A 255 13.08 8.63 -27.28
N ILE A 256 12.38 8.49 -26.14
CA ILE A 256 13.01 8.02 -24.90
C ILE A 256 13.53 6.60 -25.09
N ARG A 257 12.74 5.71 -25.68
CA ARG A 257 13.14 4.32 -25.94
C ARG A 257 14.34 4.22 -26.86
N SER A 258 14.31 4.91 -28.00
CA SER A 258 15.44 4.88 -28.96
C SER A 258 16.71 5.47 -28.36
N ASN A 259 16.64 6.62 -27.69
CA ASN A 259 17.82 7.26 -27.10
C ASN A 259 18.43 6.45 -25.94
N SER A 260 17.60 5.74 -25.16
CA SER A 260 18.09 4.88 -24.05
C SER A 260 18.67 3.56 -24.54
N GLU A 261 18.05 2.91 -25.54
CA GLU A 261 18.58 1.68 -26.17
C GLU A 261 19.95 1.87 -26.83
N HIS A 262 20.26 3.08 -27.31
CA HIS A 262 21.56 3.37 -27.91
C HIS A 262 22.72 3.35 -26.92
N ILE A 263 22.43 3.47 -25.62
CA ILE A 263 23.45 3.65 -24.56
C ILE A 263 23.40 2.47 -23.58
N SER A 264 22.21 1.97 -23.26
CA SER A 264 21.98 0.78 -22.43
C SER A 264 21.38 -0.32 -23.31
N LEU A 265 21.83 -1.56 -23.16
CA LEU A 265 21.32 -2.71 -23.94
C LEU A 265 19.80 -2.95 -23.75
N GLN A 266 19.16 -2.24 -22.82
CA GLN A 266 17.72 -2.24 -22.59
C GLN A 266 17.17 -0.80 -22.57
N PRO A 267 15.98 -0.55 -23.15
CA PRO A 267 15.33 0.76 -23.10
C PRO A 267 14.83 1.09 -21.70
N LEU A 268 14.76 2.39 -21.40
CA LEU A 268 13.99 2.91 -20.27
C LEU A 268 12.49 2.55 -20.42
N ARG A 269 11.86 2.11 -19.33
CA ARG A 269 10.43 1.79 -19.32
C ARG A 269 9.60 3.07 -19.30
N VAL A 270 8.81 3.26 -20.35
CA VAL A 270 7.91 4.40 -20.51
C VAL A 270 6.52 3.92 -20.91
N GLU A 271 5.49 4.47 -20.27
CA GLU A 271 4.07 4.18 -20.58
C GLU A 271 3.30 5.48 -20.82
N ILE A 272 2.22 5.38 -21.61
CA ILE A 272 1.32 6.49 -21.85
C ILE A 272 0.02 6.25 -21.08
N LEU A 273 -0.27 7.14 -20.14
CA LEU A 273 -1.48 7.04 -19.32
C LEU A 273 -2.39 8.22 -19.60
N HIS A 274 -3.69 7.95 -19.69
CA HIS A 274 -4.69 9.01 -19.77
C HIS A 274 -4.68 9.85 -18.48
N ALA A 275 -4.90 11.16 -18.58
CA ALA A 275 -4.80 12.07 -17.43
C ALA A 275 -5.69 11.63 -16.26
N THR A 276 -6.92 11.22 -16.55
CA THR A 276 -7.88 10.67 -15.58
C THR A 276 -7.34 9.42 -14.88
N VAL A 277 -6.68 8.52 -15.60
CA VAL A 277 -6.08 7.30 -14.99
C VAL A 277 -4.97 7.70 -14.03
N MET A 278 -4.07 8.61 -14.43
CA MET A 278 -3.02 9.13 -13.56
C MET A 278 -3.58 9.73 -12.27
N ALA A 279 -4.63 10.55 -12.38
CA ALA A 279 -5.29 11.13 -11.21
C ALA A 279 -5.87 10.07 -10.27
N HIS A 280 -6.54 9.05 -10.82
CA HIS A 280 -7.08 7.96 -10.01
C HIS A 280 -5.99 7.09 -9.37
N GLN A 281 -4.86 6.86 -10.05
CA GLN A 281 -3.70 6.19 -9.47
C GLN A 281 -3.08 7.00 -8.32
N THR A 282 -2.93 8.32 -8.48
CA THR A 282 -2.46 9.19 -7.40
C THR A 282 -3.38 9.09 -6.19
N PHE A 283 -4.70 9.14 -6.40
CA PHE A 283 -5.65 8.97 -5.30
C PHE A 283 -5.61 7.56 -4.68
N ALA A 284 -5.41 6.51 -5.47
CA ALA A 284 -5.27 5.14 -4.97
C ALA A 284 -4.08 4.99 -4.01
N LEU A 285 -2.95 5.65 -4.30
CA LEU A 285 -1.80 5.70 -3.39
C LEU A 285 -2.16 6.41 -2.07
N ARG A 286 -2.88 7.54 -2.13
CA ARG A 286 -3.35 8.27 -0.93
C ARG A 286 -4.33 7.43 -0.12
N LEU A 287 -5.22 6.68 -0.77
CA LEU A 287 -6.14 5.73 -0.13
C LEU A 287 -5.39 4.63 0.61
N GLY A 288 -4.27 4.14 0.06
CA GLY A 288 -3.42 3.18 0.76
C GLY A 288 -2.94 3.69 2.13
N SER A 289 -2.42 4.91 2.18
CA SER A 289 -2.04 5.55 3.45
C SER A 289 -3.23 5.84 4.36
N TRP A 290 -4.41 6.12 3.80
CA TRP A 290 -5.64 6.27 4.57
C TRP A 290 -6.08 4.94 5.20
N PHE A 291 -6.06 3.83 4.44
CA PHE A 291 -6.35 2.50 4.95
C PHE A 291 -5.44 2.15 6.12
N GLN A 292 -4.12 2.40 6.02
CA GLN A 292 -3.18 2.18 7.12
C GLN A 292 -3.60 2.89 8.42
N LYS A 293 -4.12 4.11 8.32
CA LYS A 293 -4.63 4.86 9.49
C LYS A 293 -5.90 4.24 10.05
N ILE A 294 -6.82 3.79 9.18
CA ILE A 294 -8.12 3.25 9.57
C ILE A 294 -8.01 1.82 10.13
N ILE A 295 -7.19 0.95 9.55
CA ILE A 295 -6.95 -0.41 10.06
C ILE A 295 -6.13 -0.43 11.35
N GLY A 296 -5.61 0.72 11.80
CA GLY A 296 -5.03 0.87 13.13
C GLY A 296 -6.04 0.57 14.24
N TYR A 297 -7.34 0.74 13.98
CA TYR A 297 -8.41 0.33 14.88
C TYR A 297 -8.76 -1.14 14.63
N SER A 298 -8.71 -1.98 15.67
CA SER A 298 -8.88 -3.44 15.57
C SER A 298 -10.19 -3.86 14.90
N GLY A 299 -11.29 -3.18 15.20
CA GLY A 299 -12.57 -3.48 14.57
C GLY A 299 -12.59 -3.25 13.05
N PHE A 300 -11.96 -2.18 12.56
CA PHE A 300 -11.85 -1.93 11.11
C PHE A 300 -10.83 -2.86 10.45
N ARG A 301 -9.78 -3.28 11.17
CA ARG A 301 -8.83 -4.27 10.69
C ARG A 301 -9.52 -5.57 10.29
N GLN A 302 -10.45 -6.08 11.10
CA GLN A 302 -11.20 -7.30 10.78
C GLN A 302 -12.02 -7.15 9.49
N ALA A 303 -12.77 -6.04 9.36
CA ALA A 303 -13.53 -5.75 8.14
C ALA A 303 -12.62 -5.65 6.90
N PHE A 304 -11.44 -5.02 7.03
CA PHE A 304 -10.45 -4.94 5.97
C PHE A 304 -9.94 -6.32 5.55
N CYS A 305 -9.51 -7.14 6.52
CA CYS A 305 -9.00 -8.49 6.24
C CYS A 305 -10.04 -9.36 5.54
N GLN A 306 -11.30 -9.31 6.02
CA GLN A 306 -12.40 -10.06 5.42
C GLN A 306 -12.62 -9.69 3.96
N VAL A 307 -12.69 -8.39 3.64
CA VAL A 307 -12.85 -7.91 2.26
C VAL A 307 -11.63 -8.25 1.39
N ALA A 308 -10.42 -8.10 1.92
CA ALA A 308 -9.20 -8.27 1.16
C ALA A 308 -8.92 -9.74 0.78
N LEU A 309 -9.30 -10.68 1.67
CA LEU A 309 -9.17 -12.14 1.48
C LEU A 309 -10.41 -12.78 0.85
N GLU A 310 -11.47 -12.01 0.63
CA GLU A 310 -12.71 -12.52 0.07
C GLU A 310 -12.50 -13.16 -1.31
N PRO A 311 -12.97 -14.41 -1.53
CA PRO A 311 -12.89 -15.05 -2.82
C PRO A 311 -13.60 -14.23 -3.91
N ASN A 312 -13.01 -14.18 -5.10
CA ASN A 312 -13.67 -13.56 -6.23
C ASN A 312 -14.89 -14.40 -6.67
N ALA A 313 -15.94 -13.73 -7.17
CA ALA A 313 -17.10 -14.42 -7.74
C ALA A 313 -16.70 -15.32 -8.93
N ASP A 314 -15.69 -14.91 -9.68
CA ASP A 314 -15.01 -15.72 -10.69
C ASP A 314 -13.89 -16.53 -10.02
N ARG A 315 -14.07 -17.85 -9.90
CA ARG A 315 -13.12 -18.75 -9.20
C ARG A 315 -11.73 -18.77 -9.83
N ASP A 316 -11.61 -18.38 -11.09
CA ASP A 316 -10.33 -18.32 -11.79
C ASP A 316 -9.55 -17.03 -11.47
N ARG A 317 -10.20 -16.06 -10.83
CA ARG A 317 -9.56 -14.79 -10.43
C ARG A 317 -9.13 -14.83 -8.97
N PRO A 318 -7.89 -14.39 -8.67
CA PRO A 318 -7.45 -14.26 -7.30
C PRO A 318 -8.29 -13.21 -6.54
N CYS A 319 -8.33 -13.36 -5.20
CA CYS A 319 -8.88 -12.33 -4.31
C CYS A 319 -8.05 -11.03 -4.42
N LEU A 320 -8.55 -9.94 -3.81
CA LEU A 320 -7.95 -8.62 -3.96
C LEU A 320 -6.50 -8.59 -3.46
N ILE A 321 -6.22 -9.21 -2.31
CA ILE A 321 -4.85 -9.25 -1.81
C ILE A 321 -3.94 -10.10 -2.69
N SER A 322 -4.41 -11.26 -3.18
CA SER A 322 -3.63 -12.11 -4.09
C SER A 322 -3.33 -11.41 -5.41
N ARG A 323 -4.24 -10.58 -5.93
CA ARG A 323 -3.96 -9.71 -7.09
C ARG A 323 -2.83 -8.72 -6.80
N LEU A 324 -2.85 -8.06 -5.64
CA LEU A 324 -1.78 -7.13 -5.25
C LEU A 324 -0.44 -7.87 -5.11
N MET A 325 -0.41 -9.04 -4.46
CA MET A 325 0.81 -9.84 -4.31
C MET A 325 1.42 -10.22 -5.66
N LEU A 326 0.61 -10.70 -6.61
CA LEU A 326 1.07 -11.12 -7.93
C LEU A 326 1.61 -9.96 -8.78
N HIS A 327 1.30 -8.71 -8.42
CA HIS A 327 1.80 -7.52 -9.08
C HIS A 327 2.90 -6.79 -8.27
N ASP A 328 3.38 -7.36 -7.15
CA ASP A 328 4.41 -6.77 -6.27
C ASP A 328 5.62 -6.22 -7.03
N ALA A 329 6.21 -7.07 -7.88
CA ALA A 329 7.37 -6.73 -8.70
C ALA A 329 7.12 -5.50 -9.60
N ARG A 330 5.88 -5.30 -10.07
CA ARG A 330 5.52 -4.22 -11.01
C ARG A 330 5.09 -2.92 -10.33
N MET A 331 4.84 -2.92 -9.03
CA MET A 331 4.38 -1.75 -8.29
C MET A 331 5.50 -0.77 -7.89
N TYR A 332 6.78 -1.13 -8.09
CA TYR A 332 7.93 -0.30 -7.71
C TYR A 332 7.82 0.17 -6.25
N LYS A 333 8.05 1.46 -5.97
CA LYS A 333 7.92 2.06 -4.63
C LYS A 333 6.50 1.99 -4.05
N ALA A 334 5.45 1.81 -4.87
CA ALA A 334 4.09 1.65 -4.38
C ALA A 334 3.87 0.31 -3.64
N ARG A 335 4.73 -0.69 -3.84
CA ARG A 335 4.62 -1.98 -3.13
C ARG A 335 4.75 -1.84 -1.61
N LYS A 336 5.47 -0.80 -1.16
CA LYS A 336 5.60 -0.47 0.27
C LYS A 336 4.23 -0.29 0.94
N ILE A 337 3.28 0.35 0.24
CA ILE A 337 1.91 0.55 0.76
C ILE A 337 1.24 -0.80 0.98
N VAL A 338 1.31 -1.71 0.00
CA VAL A 338 0.72 -3.05 0.09
C VAL A 338 1.35 -3.86 1.22
N HIS A 339 2.68 -3.81 1.32
CA HIS A 339 3.44 -4.47 2.38
C HIS A 339 3.02 -3.97 3.78
N GLU A 340 2.95 -2.66 3.97
CA GLU A 340 2.48 -2.03 5.22
C GLU A 340 1.00 -2.35 5.51
N LEU A 341 0.14 -2.46 4.49
CA LEU A 341 -1.25 -2.87 4.68
C LEU A 341 -1.34 -4.31 5.17
N ILE A 342 -0.58 -5.24 4.60
CA ILE A 342 -0.56 -6.64 5.03
C ILE A 342 -0.06 -6.75 6.49
N PHE A 343 1.03 -6.05 6.81
CA PHE A 343 1.57 -6.00 8.17
C PHE A 343 0.59 -5.38 9.16
N GLY A 344 -0.02 -4.24 8.82
CA GLY A 344 -0.96 -3.55 9.71
C GLY A 344 -2.32 -4.23 9.85
N SER A 345 -2.60 -5.26 9.04
CA SER A 345 -3.88 -5.98 9.02
C SER A 345 -3.74 -7.48 9.27
N MET A 346 -3.53 -8.27 8.23
CA MET A 346 -3.66 -9.73 8.24
C MET A 346 -2.65 -10.41 9.15
N LEU A 347 -1.46 -9.82 9.33
CA LEU A 347 -0.43 -10.41 10.20
C LEU A 347 -0.61 -10.06 11.68
N MET A 348 -1.57 -9.19 12.02
CA MET A 348 -1.88 -8.78 13.39
C MET A 348 -2.96 -9.66 14.04
N ASP A 349 -3.48 -10.66 13.34
CA ASP A 349 -4.57 -11.50 13.78
C ASP A 349 -4.28 -12.94 13.33
N SER A 350 -4.35 -13.91 14.25
CA SER A 350 -3.93 -15.29 13.98
C SER A 350 -4.80 -15.97 12.93
N ASP A 351 -6.11 -15.71 12.91
CA ASP A 351 -7.02 -16.32 11.94
C ASP A 351 -6.80 -15.74 10.54
N PHE A 352 -6.66 -14.41 10.44
CA PHE A 352 -6.37 -13.78 9.16
C PHE A 352 -4.94 -14.06 8.67
N LYS A 353 -3.96 -14.21 9.57
CA LYS A 353 -2.58 -14.63 9.25
C LYS A 353 -2.61 -16.01 8.60
N ARG A 354 -3.38 -16.95 9.15
CA ARG A 354 -3.57 -18.28 8.57
C ARG A 354 -4.23 -18.23 7.19
N LEU A 355 -5.30 -17.45 7.02
CA LEU A 355 -5.97 -17.30 5.71
C LEU A 355 -5.04 -16.68 4.67
N PHE A 356 -4.28 -15.65 5.05
CA PHE A 356 -3.27 -15.03 4.21
C PHE A 356 -2.15 -16.02 3.86
N ALA A 357 -1.66 -16.81 4.82
CA ALA A 357 -0.65 -17.84 4.59
C ALA A 357 -1.08 -18.87 3.53
N ILE A 358 -2.36 -19.26 3.53
CA ILE A 358 -2.93 -20.14 2.51
C ILE A 358 -2.86 -19.48 1.13
N GLU A 359 -3.30 -18.23 0.99
CA GLU A 359 -3.24 -17.47 -0.27
C GLU A 359 -1.79 -17.24 -0.75
N PHE A 360 -0.90 -16.87 0.16
CA PHE A 360 0.53 -16.71 -0.11
C PHE A 360 1.15 -18.01 -0.63
N THR A 361 0.85 -19.14 0.01
CA THR A 361 1.37 -20.45 -0.39
C THR A 361 0.86 -20.88 -1.76
N LYS A 362 -0.42 -20.62 -2.09
CA LYS A 362 -0.99 -20.91 -3.43
C LYS A 362 -0.21 -20.24 -4.55
N HIS A 363 0.25 -19.01 -4.32
CA HIS A 363 0.93 -18.19 -5.33
C HIS A 363 2.46 -18.18 -5.22
N TYR A 364 3.03 -18.79 -4.18
CA TYR A 364 4.45 -18.70 -3.83
C TYR A 364 5.41 -19.03 -4.98
N LYS A 365 5.08 -20.04 -5.80
CA LYS A 365 5.90 -20.41 -6.98
C LYS A 365 6.02 -19.25 -7.98
N GLN A 366 4.93 -18.51 -8.20
CA GLN A 366 4.94 -17.37 -9.12
C GLN A 366 5.65 -16.18 -8.47
N LEU A 367 5.36 -15.89 -7.20
CA LEU A 367 6.03 -14.82 -6.43
C LEU A 367 7.55 -14.99 -6.42
N GLN A 368 8.06 -16.22 -6.24
CA GLN A 368 9.50 -16.50 -6.29
C GLN A 368 10.11 -16.29 -7.68
N LYS A 369 9.39 -16.65 -8.75
CA LYS A 369 9.86 -16.37 -10.11
C LYS A 369 9.97 -14.87 -10.35
N ASP A 370 8.94 -14.13 -9.95
CA ASP A 370 8.88 -12.69 -10.11
C ASP A 370 9.98 -12.01 -9.29
N PHE A 371 10.22 -12.47 -8.06
CA PHE A 371 11.32 -11.99 -7.19
C PHE A 371 12.72 -12.22 -7.79
N ILE A 372 12.96 -13.34 -8.48
CA ILE A 372 14.24 -13.59 -9.15
C ILE A 372 14.44 -12.64 -10.34
N SER A 373 13.37 -12.30 -11.05
CA SER A 373 13.41 -11.34 -12.16
C SER A 373 13.37 -9.88 -11.73
N ASP A 374 13.06 -9.60 -10.46
CA ASP A 374 12.92 -8.26 -9.92
C ASP A 374 14.29 -7.66 -9.58
N ASP A 375 14.59 -6.52 -10.18
CA ASP A 375 15.80 -5.73 -9.94
C ASP A 375 15.64 -4.73 -8.81
N HIS A 376 14.43 -4.54 -8.24
CA HIS A 376 14.15 -3.55 -7.21
C HIS A 376 14.49 -4.01 -5.78
N GLU A 377 14.30 -3.07 -4.83
CA GLU A 377 14.52 -3.23 -3.40
C GLU A 377 13.82 -4.48 -2.81
N ARG A 378 14.64 -5.47 -2.43
CA ARG A 378 14.19 -6.80 -2.01
C ARG A 378 13.58 -6.84 -0.61
N SER A 379 13.97 -5.91 0.26
CA SER A 379 13.54 -5.85 1.67
C SER A 379 12.05 -5.54 1.85
N ILE A 380 11.42 -4.92 0.84
CA ILE A 380 9.99 -4.58 0.82
C ILE A 380 9.20 -5.41 -0.20
N SER A 381 9.80 -6.46 -0.77
CA SER A 381 9.07 -7.39 -1.64
C SER A 381 8.13 -8.25 -0.81
N ILE A 382 6.99 -8.61 -1.39
CA ILE A 382 6.05 -9.56 -0.79
C ILE A 382 6.72 -10.90 -0.43
N THR A 383 7.76 -11.31 -1.17
CA THR A 383 8.50 -12.56 -0.90
C THR A 383 9.31 -12.49 0.40
N ALA A 384 9.66 -11.29 0.87
CA ALA A 384 10.31 -11.09 2.17
C ALA A 384 9.42 -11.55 3.34
N LEU A 385 8.09 -11.55 3.16
CA LEU A 385 7.13 -12.08 4.14
C LEU A 385 7.23 -13.60 4.35
N SER A 386 7.97 -14.32 3.49
CA SER A 386 8.07 -15.78 3.59
C SER A 386 8.62 -16.27 4.92
N VAL A 387 9.44 -15.45 5.59
CA VAL A 387 9.91 -15.74 6.95
C VAL A 387 8.71 -15.78 7.90
N GLN A 388 7.92 -14.71 7.94
CA GLN A 388 6.76 -14.55 8.82
C GLN A 388 5.66 -15.59 8.58
N ILE A 389 5.62 -16.18 7.38
CA ILE A 389 4.61 -17.16 6.96
C ILE A 389 5.08 -18.61 7.13
N PHE A 390 6.37 -18.91 6.92
CA PHE A 390 6.87 -20.30 6.91
C PHE A 390 7.82 -20.65 8.06
N THR A 391 8.32 -19.68 8.83
CA THR A 391 9.25 -19.94 9.95
C THR A 391 8.60 -19.88 11.32
N VAL A 392 7.30 -19.54 11.39
CA VAL A 392 6.49 -19.67 12.62
C VAL A 392 5.75 -21.02 12.57
N PRO A 393 5.79 -21.87 13.63
CA PRO A 393 5.28 -23.25 13.60
C PRO A 393 3.81 -23.42 13.24
#